data_AF-A0A4S2SR61-F1
#
_entry.id   AF-A0A4S2SR61-F1
#
_cell.length_a   1.000
_cell.length_b   1.000
_cell.length_c   1.000
_cell.angle_alpha   90.00
_cell.angle_beta   90.00
_cell.angle_gamma   90.00
#
_symmetry.space_group_name_H-M   'P 1'
#
loop_
_entity.id
_entity.type
_entity.pdbx_description
1 polymer ?
#
loop_
_entity_poly.entity_id
_entity_poly.type
_entity_poly.pdbx_seq_one_letter_code
_entity_poly.pdbx_strand_id
1 'polypeptide(L)'
;MDTGRRPEEVCRLELNCLTRDSQDKPVLLYNNWKEQRIGRQLPIHEPTAQLIIAQQERVRERFPDRPPSKLVLLPSQNLNLRGDRSIDSNHLSGMHREWVETLPDFVLDDGTVFDKEKIFPYAYRHSFAQRHADSGVPVDVLAELMDHDSFETTRGYYRNSQELHQTGEKVQVARAVQGPARALPSCNLAA
;
A
#
# COMPACT_ATOMS: atom_id res chain seq x y z
N MET A 1 -3.00 0.92 10.21
CA MET A 1 -2.70 0.76 8.77
C MET A 1 -1.46 1.60 8.48
N ASP A 2 -0.42 0.97 7.94
CA ASP A 2 0.95 1.47 8.05
C ASP A 2 1.53 2.00 6.73
N THR A 3 0.79 1.88 5.63
CA THR A 3 1.29 2.18 4.28
C THR A 3 0.58 3.34 3.59
N GLY A 4 -0.60 3.73 4.09
CA GLY A 4 -1.45 4.75 3.47
C GLY A 4 -1.88 4.45 2.03
N ARG A 5 -1.66 3.23 1.51
CA ARG A 5 -2.03 2.88 0.11
C ARG A 5 -3.54 2.89 -0.07
N ARG A 6 -4.00 3.16 -1.30
CA ARG A 6 -5.43 3.02 -1.63
C ARG A 6 -5.83 1.55 -1.55
N PRO A 7 -7.09 1.23 -1.17
CA PRO A 7 -7.56 -0.15 -1.12
C PRO A 7 -7.30 -0.92 -2.42
N GLU A 8 -7.53 -0.29 -3.57
CA GLU A 8 -7.26 -0.90 -4.88
C GLU A 8 -5.78 -1.22 -5.12
N GLU A 9 -4.86 -0.36 -4.66
CA GLU A 9 -3.41 -0.60 -4.77
C GLU A 9 -3.01 -1.82 -3.92
N VAL A 10 -3.58 -1.94 -2.72
CA VAL A 10 -3.36 -3.09 -1.82
C VAL A 10 -3.93 -4.39 -2.42
N CYS A 11 -5.15 -4.34 -2.95
CA CYS A 11 -5.77 -5.49 -3.62
C CYS A 11 -4.95 -6.01 -4.81
N ARG A 12 -4.30 -5.10 -5.55
CA ARG A 12 -3.52 -5.42 -6.75
C ARG A 12 -2.04 -5.71 -6.48
N LEU A 13 -1.62 -5.87 -5.22
CA LEU A 13 -0.25 -6.26 -4.91
C LEU A 13 0.05 -7.65 -5.50
N GLU A 14 1.14 -7.72 -6.26
CA GLU A 14 1.70 -8.99 -6.72
C GLU A 14 2.21 -9.81 -5.52
N LEU A 15 2.33 -11.12 -5.67
CA LEU A 15 2.83 -11.96 -4.59
C LEU A 15 4.25 -11.53 -4.19
N ASN A 16 5.11 -11.17 -5.15
CA ASN A 16 6.49 -10.72 -4.90
C ASN A 16 6.60 -9.23 -4.55
N CYS A 17 5.59 -8.64 -3.92
CA CYS A 17 5.55 -7.22 -3.58
C CYS A 17 6.50 -6.80 -2.44
N LEU A 18 7.35 -7.68 -1.92
CA LEU A 18 8.25 -7.37 -0.81
C LEU A 18 9.71 -7.58 -1.23
N THR A 19 10.53 -6.55 -1.01
CA THR A 19 11.99 -6.60 -1.16
C THR A 19 12.66 -6.03 0.09
N ARG A 20 14.00 -6.08 0.14
CA ARG A 20 14.79 -5.34 1.13
C ARG A 20 15.69 -4.31 0.44
N ASP A 21 15.98 -3.22 1.14
CA ASP A 21 16.93 -2.20 0.68
C ASP A 21 18.40 -2.57 0.98
N SER A 22 19.34 -1.66 0.71
CA SER A 22 20.76 -1.89 0.98
C SER A 22 21.12 -1.98 2.47
N GLN A 23 20.21 -1.59 3.37
CA GLN A 23 20.34 -1.71 4.82
C GLN A 23 19.52 -2.88 5.38
N ASP A 24 19.07 -3.80 4.50
CA ASP A 24 18.22 -4.94 4.85
C ASP A 24 16.86 -4.55 5.45
N LYS A 25 16.37 -3.32 5.23
CA LYS A 25 15.04 -2.89 5.70
C LYS A 25 13.96 -3.28 4.69
N PRO A 26 12.76 -3.68 5.15
CA PRO A 26 11.71 -4.14 4.25
C PRO A 26 11.11 -2.98 3.45
N VAL A 27 10.89 -3.24 2.17
CA VAL A 27 10.34 -2.30 1.20
C VAL A 27 9.19 -2.95 0.45
N LEU A 28 8.01 -2.33 0.51
CA LEU A 28 6.86 -2.69 -0.28
C LEU A 28 6.99 -2.14 -1.71
N LEU A 29 6.85 -3.03 -2.69
CA LEU A 29 6.72 -2.71 -4.10
C LEU A 29 5.23 -2.59 -4.44
N TYR A 30 4.82 -1.46 -5.01
CA TYR A 30 3.43 -1.23 -5.40
C TYR A 30 3.32 -0.41 -6.69
N ASN A 31 2.15 -0.46 -7.30
CA ASN A 31 1.82 0.31 -8.50
C ASN A 31 0.70 1.29 -8.17
N ASN A 32 0.92 2.58 -8.44
CA ASN A 32 -0.10 3.59 -8.39
C ASN A 32 -0.78 3.67 -9.76
N TRP A 33 -1.86 2.90 -9.90
CA TRP A 33 -2.58 2.78 -11.16
C TRP A 33 -3.29 4.06 -11.58
N LYS A 34 -3.74 4.87 -10.61
CA LYS A 34 -4.44 6.12 -10.89
C LYS A 34 -3.52 7.13 -11.57
N GLU A 35 -2.30 7.27 -11.05
CA GLU A 35 -1.32 8.21 -11.59
C GLU A 35 -0.33 7.53 -12.56
N GLN A 36 -0.61 6.26 -12.94
CA GLN A 36 0.17 5.43 -13.86
C GLN A 36 1.66 5.27 -13.50
N ARG A 37 1.98 5.23 -12.20
CA ARG A 37 3.35 5.03 -11.71
C ARG A 37 3.56 3.59 -11.25
N ILE A 38 4.42 2.87 -11.96
CA ILE A 38 4.70 1.43 -11.74
C ILE A 38 6.02 1.26 -10.96
N GLY A 39 6.10 0.24 -10.12
CA GLY A 39 7.33 -0.16 -9.42
C GLY A 39 7.75 0.83 -8.33
N ARG A 40 6.78 1.48 -7.68
CA ARG A 40 7.04 2.39 -6.57
C ARG A 40 7.50 1.61 -5.35
N GLN A 41 8.38 2.20 -4.58
CA GLN A 41 8.99 1.61 -3.40
C GLN A 41 8.55 2.38 -2.18
N LEU A 42 8.09 1.66 -1.16
CA LEU A 42 7.67 2.22 0.12
C LEU A 42 8.37 1.46 1.24
N PRO A 43 9.30 2.09 1.97
CA PRO A 43 9.82 1.51 3.21
C PRO A 43 8.67 1.22 4.18
N ILE A 44 8.66 0.03 4.76
CA ILE A 44 7.65 -0.40 5.74
C ILE A 44 8.32 -0.86 7.03
N HIS A 45 7.52 -1.04 8.08
CA HIS A 45 8.02 -1.60 9.32
C HIS A 45 8.07 -3.13 9.26
N GLU A 46 8.98 -3.73 10.02
CA GLU A 46 9.16 -5.19 10.08
C GLU A 46 7.86 -5.94 10.43
N PRO A 47 7.01 -5.51 11.39
CA PRO A 47 5.75 -6.19 11.66
C PRO A 47 4.81 -6.25 10.45
N THR A 48 4.73 -5.17 9.66
CA THR A 48 3.94 -5.15 8.41
C THR A 48 4.53 -6.11 7.38
N ALA A 49 5.87 -6.18 7.27
CA ALA A 49 6.55 -7.12 6.39
C ALA A 49 6.27 -8.58 6.78
N GLN A 50 6.27 -8.89 8.07
CA GLN A 50 5.95 -10.24 8.57
C GLN A 50 4.50 -10.65 8.25
N LEU A 51 3.55 -9.72 8.32
CA LEU A 51 2.17 -9.98 7.88
C LEU A 51 2.09 -10.32 6.38
N ILE A 52 2.88 -9.63 5.56
CA ILE A 52 2.97 -9.89 4.12
C ILE A 52 3.60 -11.26 3.88
N ILE A 53 4.70 -11.60 4.56
CA ILE A 53 5.39 -12.90 4.44
C ILE A 53 4.45 -14.05 4.78
N ALA A 54 3.75 -13.97 5.92
CA ALA A 54 2.78 -14.99 6.31
C ALA A 54 1.64 -15.13 5.29
N GLN A 55 1.23 -14.04 4.65
CA GLN A 55 0.26 -14.10 3.56
C GLN A 55 0.84 -14.70 2.28
N GLN A 56 2.08 -14.38 1.92
CA GLN A 56 2.77 -14.97 0.77
C GLN A 56 2.87 -16.49 0.92
N GLU A 57 3.21 -16.98 2.11
CA GLU A 57 3.25 -18.41 2.44
C GLU A 57 1.90 -19.08 2.22
N ARG A 58 0.82 -18.54 2.81
CA ARG A 58 -0.54 -19.06 2.62
C ARG A 58 -0.96 -19.13 1.15
N VAL A 59 -0.59 -18.13 0.35
CA VAL A 59 -0.92 -18.13 -1.09
C VAL A 59 -0.11 -19.20 -1.83
N ARG A 60 1.17 -19.37 -1.50
CA ARG A 60 2.02 -20.41 -2.11
C ARG A 60 1.55 -21.82 -1.76
N GLU A 61 1.12 -22.04 -0.52
CA GLU A 61 0.52 -23.32 -0.10
C GLU A 61 -0.77 -23.62 -0.86
N ARG A 62 -1.59 -22.58 -1.11
CA ARG A 62 -2.85 -22.72 -1.85
C ARG A 62 -2.65 -22.98 -3.36
N PHE A 63 -1.57 -22.47 -3.94
CA PHE A 63 -1.28 -22.57 -5.39
C PHE A 63 0.15 -23.08 -5.65
N PRO A 64 0.47 -24.33 -5.25
CA PRO A 64 1.83 -24.85 -5.24
C PRO A 64 2.45 -24.98 -6.65
N ASP A 65 1.62 -25.26 -7.66
CA ASP A 65 2.06 -25.48 -9.04
C ASP A 65 2.20 -24.18 -9.86
N ARG A 66 1.99 -23.02 -9.22
CA ARG A 66 2.01 -21.72 -9.90
C ARG A 66 3.29 -20.97 -9.58
N PRO A 67 4.00 -20.44 -10.60
CA PRO A 67 5.18 -19.63 -10.34
C PRO A 67 4.80 -18.37 -9.54
N PRO A 68 5.57 -18.00 -8.50
CA PRO A 68 5.24 -16.84 -7.65
C PRO A 68 5.03 -15.53 -8.41
N SER A 69 5.74 -15.33 -9.53
CA SER A 69 5.60 -14.15 -10.40
C SER A 69 4.26 -14.05 -11.15
N LYS A 70 3.40 -15.07 -11.06
CA LYS A 70 2.05 -15.09 -11.63
C LYS A 70 0.96 -15.04 -10.56
N LEU A 71 1.33 -14.98 -9.30
CA LEU A 71 0.40 -14.94 -8.18
C LEU A 71 0.26 -13.50 -7.66
N VAL A 72 -0.89 -13.23 -7.05
CA VAL A 72 -1.18 -11.98 -6.34
C VAL A 72 -1.22 -12.23 -4.84
N LEU A 73 -0.96 -11.19 -4.04
CA LEU A 73 -0.92 -11.31 -2.58
C LEU A 73 -2.29 -11.64 -1.97
N LEU A 74 -3.36 -11.09 -2.56
CA LEU A 74 -4.74 -11.24 -2.10
C LEU A 74 -5.60 -11.86 -3.22
N PRO A 75 -5.47 -13.16 -3.48
CA PRO A 75 -6.22 -13.83 -4.53
C PRO A 75 -7.71 -13.91 -4.17
N SER A 76 -8.58 -13.62 -5.14
CA SER A 76 -10.02 -13.83 -4.99
C SER A 76 -10.32 -15.29 -4.66
N GLN A 77 -11.28 -15.52 -3.77
CA GLN A 77 -11.70 -16.87 -3.41
C GLN A 77 -12.63 -17.51 -4.46
N ASN A 78 -13.29 -16.68 -5.26
CA ASN A 78 -14.29 -17.11 -6.24
C ASN A 78 -13.68 -17.26 -7.63
N LEU A 79 -13.90 -18.43 -8.26
CA LEU A 79 -13.52 -18.71 -9.65
C LEU A 79 -12.06 -18.35 -9.99
N ASN A 80 -11.14 -18.65 -9.07
CA ASN A 80 -9.72 -18.31 -9.18
C ASN A 80 -8.83 -19.55 -9.05
N LEU A 81 -8.94 -20.47 -10.01
CA LEU A 81 -8.17 -21.73 -10.02
C LEU A 81 -6.66 -21.53 -10.12
N ARG A 82 -6.21 -20.36 -10.62
CA ARG A 82 -4.80 -20.09 -10.93
C ARG A 82 -4.12 -19.15 -9.94
N GLY A 83 -4.87 -18.54 -9.02
CA GLY A 83 -4.36 -17.60 -8.02
C GLY A 83 -3.85 -16.28 -8.60
N ASP A 84 -4.15 -15.97 -9.86
CA ASP A 84 -3.69 -14.78 -10.59
C ASP A 84 -4.71 -13.64 -10.58
N ARG A 85 -5.94 -13.89 -10.13
CA ARG A 85 -6.99 -12.88 -9.98
C ARG A 85 -7.03 -12.33 -8.56
N SER A 86 -6.77 -11.05 -8.40
CA SER A 86 -6.93 -10.35 -7.12
C SER A 86 -8.39 -10.28 -6.68
N ILE A 87 -8.60 -10.18 -5.36
CA ILE A 87 -9.84 -9.62 -4.79
C ILE A 87 -10.04 -8.20 -5.31
N ASP A 88 -11.27 -7.81 -5.64
CA ASP A 88 -11.58 -6.44 -6.00
C ASP A 88 -11.84 -5.57 -4.74
N SER A 89 -11.67 -4.25 -4.87
CA SER A 89 -11.81 -3.33 -3.74
C SER A 89 -13.23 -3.25 -3.19
N ASN A 90 -14.26 -3.55 -3.99
CA ASN A 90 -15.65 -3.52 -3.54
C ASN A 90 -15.94 -4.76 -2.69
N HIS A 91 -15.47 -5.93 -3.11
CA HIS A 91 -15.55 -7.16 -2.32
C HIS A 91 -14.78 -7.06 -1.02
N LEU A 92 -13.56 -6.48 -1.05
CA LEU A 92 -12.83 -6.15 0.17
C LEU A 92 -13.64 -5.22 1.10
N SER A 93 -14.30 -4.21 0.53
CA SER A 93 -15.12 -3.27 1.32
C SER A 93 -16.34 -3.94 1.94
N GLY A 94 -16.97 -4.89 1.23
CA GLY A 94 -18.06 -5.71 1.76
C GLY A 94 -17.60 -6.60 2.92
N MET A 95 -16.54 -7.39 2.72
CA MET A 95 -15.96 -8.24 3.78
C MET A 95 -15.50 -7.41 4.99
N HIS A 96 -14.92 -6.24 4.74
CA HIS A 96 -14.50 -5.32 5.79
C HIS A 96 -15.69 -4.78 6.58
N ARG A 97 -16.78 -4.39 5.90
CA ARG A 97 -18.03 -3.96 6.55
C ARG A 97 -18.60 -5.07 7.43
N GLU A 98 -18.74 -6.28 6.89
CA GLU A 98 -19.23 -7.44 7.67
C GLU A 98 -18.41 -7.64 8.95
N TRP A 99 -17.08 -7.56 8.85
CA TRP A 99 -16.19 -7.65 10.00
C TRP A 99 -16.39 -6.49 11.00
N VAL A 100 -16.48 -5.23 10.54
CA VAL A 100 -16.70 -4.06 11.42
C VAL A 100 -18.00 -4.18 12.20
N GLU A 101 -19.07 -4.69 11.60
CA GLU A 101 -20.35 -4.88 12.28
C GLU A 101 -20.28 -5.96 13.39
N THR A 102 -19.31 -6.88 13.35
CA THR A 102 -19.09 -7.84 14.44
C THR A 102 -18.39 -7.25 15.66
N LEU A 103 -17.77 -6.07 15.53
CA LEU A 103 -17.02 -5.44 16.62
C LEU A 103 -17.97 -4.83 17.66
N PRO A 104 -17.58 -4.76 18.93
CA PRO A 104 -18.34 -4.01 19.93
C PRO A 104 -18.41 -2.52 19.56
N ASP A 105 -19.31 -1.79 20.21
CA ASP A 105 -19.39 -0.35 20.06
C ASP A 105 -18.15 0.34 20.63
N PHE A 106 -17.70 1.39 19.94
CA PHE A 106 -16.55 2.19 20.35
C PHE A 106 -17.05 3.41 21.10
N VAL A 107 -16.98 3.39 22.42
CA VAL A 107 -17.38 4.53 23.27
C VAL A 107 -16.22 5.51 23.37
N LEU A 108 -16.47 6.78 23.07
CA LEU A 108 -15.51 7.88 23.16
C LEU A 108 -15.44 8.45 24.59
N ASP A 109 -14.45 9.28 24.86
CA ASP A 109 -14.22 9.89 26.19
C ASP A 109 -15.39 10.74 26.70
N ASP A 110 -16.19 11.29 25.78
CA ASP A 110 -17.40 12.06 26.10
C ASP A 110 -18.66 11.20 26.28
N GLY A 111 -18.52 9.87 26.24
CA GLY A 111 -19.60 8.90 26.37
C GLY A 111 -20.42 8.67 25.10
N THR A 112 -20.11 9.35 23.99
CA THR A 112 -20.77 9.10 22.71
C THR A 112 -20.25 7.83 22.04
N VAL A 113 -21.10 7.16 21.26
CA VAL A 113 -20.70 5.98 20.46
C VAL A 113 -20.19 6.45 19.10
N PHE A 114 -19.01 5.99 18.72
CA PHE A 114 -18.45 6.27 17.41
C PHE A 114 -19.25 5.56 16.31
N ASP A 115 -19.60 6.34 15.29
CA ASP A 115 -20.30 5.86 14.12
C ASP A 115 -19.44 4.90 13.28
N LYS A 116 -19.78 3.61 13.32
CA LYS A 116 -19.12 2.54 12.56
C LYS A 116 -19.21 2.74 11.05
N GLU A 117 -20.14 3.52 10.52
CA GLU A 117 -20.18 3.83 9.08
C GLU A 117 -18.91 4.53 8.61
N LYS A 118 -18.26 5.28 9.50
CA LYS A 118 -16.98 5.98 9.24
C LYS A 118 -15.76 5.06 9.22
N ILE A 119 -15.92 3.78 9.58
CA ILE A 119 -14.87 2.77 9.51
C ILE A 119 -15.01 2.03 8.18
N PHE A 120 -14.26 2.45 7.17
CA PHE A 120 -14.22 1.83 5.85
C PHE A 120 -12.78 1.84 5.29
N PRO A 121 -12.45 1.01 4.29
CA PRO A 121 -11.05 0.81 3.88
C PRO A 121 -10.31 2.09 3.48
N TYR A 122 -10.98 3.02 2.79
CA TYR A 122 -10.36 4.29 2.38
C TYR A 122 -10.18 5.27 3.55
N ALA A 123 -10.96 5.16 4.64
CA ALA A 123 -10.78 5.97 5.85
C ALA A 123 -9.41 5.73 6.50
N TYR A 124 -8.87 4.51 6.45
CA TYR A 124 -7.54 4.22 6.98
C TYR A 124 -6.43 4.99 6.27
N ARG A 125 -6.59 5.29 4.97
CA ARG A 125 -5.67 6.16 4.22
C ARG A 125 -5.75 7.60 4.74
N HIS A 126 -6.95 8.10 5.02
CA HIS A 126 -7.11 9.42 5.63
C HIS A 126 -6.50 9.47 7.04
N SER A 127 -6.77 8.49 7.90
CA SER A 127 -6.17 8.42 9.24
C SER A 127 -4.65 8.29 9.19
N PHE A 128 -4.09 7.59 8.20
CA PHE A 128 -2.65 7.54 7.99
C PHE A 128 -2.09 8.93 7.67
N ALA A 129 -2.68 9.64 6.72
CA ALA A 129 -2.23 10.97 6.33
C ALA A 129 -2.37 11.99 7.47
N GLN A 130 -3.51 11.99 8.16
CA GLN A 130 -3.76 12.90 9.27
C GLN A 130 -2.76 12.70 10.39
N ARG A 131 -2.46 11.45 10.80
CA ARG A 131 -1.44 11.18 11.83
C ARG A 131 -0.06 11.72 11.46
N HIS A 132 0.32 11.67 10.18
CA HIS A 132 1.61 12.22 9.73
C HIS A 132 1.59 13.75 9.76
N ALA A 133 0.51 14.37 9.27
CA ALA A 133 0.34 15.82 9.35
C ALA A 133 0.37 16.32 10.81
N ASP A 134 -0.38 15.67 11.70
CA ASP A 134 -0.42 15.98 13.13
C ASP A 134 0.95 15.77 13.82
N SER A 135 1.79 14.89 13.28
CA SER A 135 3.17 14.68 13.75
C SER A 135 4.17 15.70 13.17
N GLY A 136 3.69 16.68 12.39
CA GLY A 136 4.53 17.73 11.80
C GLY A 136 5.35 17.28 10.59
N VAL A 137 4.97 16.17 9.92
CA VAL A 137 5.61 15.78 8.66
C VAL A 137 5.40 16.90 7.63
N PRO A 138 6.45 17.36 6.92
CA PRO A 138 6.29 18.39 5.90
C PRO A 138 5.31 17.99 4.79
N VAL A 139 4.56 18.96 4.26
CA VAL A 139 3.49 18.71 3.27
C VAL A 139 4.02 18.04 2.00
N ASP A 140 5.26 18.35 1.61
CA ASP A 140 5.91 17.79 0.44
C ASP A 140 6.31 16.33 0.65
N VAL A 141 6.91 16.03 1.82
CA VAL A 141 7.23 14.68 2.25
C VAL A 141 5.97 13.82 2.38
N LEU A 142 4.89 14.37 2.94
CA LEU A 142 3.62 13.65 3.04
C LEU A 142 3.00 13.43 1.65
N ALA A 143 3.10 14.39 0.73
CA ALA A 143 2.58 14.23 -0.62
C ALA A 143 3.33 13.12 -1.39
N GLU A 144 4.65 13.07 -1.25
CA GLU A 144 5.48 11.99 -1.80
C GLU A 144 5.12 10.65 -1.15
N LEU A 145 5.04 10.60 0.18
CA LEU A 145 4.66 9.41 0.93
C LEU A 145 3.29 8.90 0.49
N MET A 146 2.29 9.77 0.36
CA MET A 146 0.94 9.44 -0.09
C MET A 146 0.85 9.16 -1.59
N ASP A 147 1.91 9.44 -2.34
CA ASP A 147 1.98 9.32 -3.79
C ASP A 147 0.87 10.12 -4.50
N HIS A 148 0.66 11.36 -4.03
CA HIS A 148 -0.28 12.32 -4.62
C HIS A 148 0.36 13.04 -5.81
N ASP A 149 -0.46 13.33 -6.83
CA ASP A 149 -0.02 14.08 -8.01
C ASP A 149 -0.03 15.61 -7.79
N SER A 150 -0.84 16.08 -6.83
CA SER A 150 -0.93 17.49 -6.46
C SER A 150 -0.75 17.68 -4.95
N PHE A 151 0.06 18.67 -4.57
CA PHE A 151 0.20 19.10 -3.18
C PHE A 151 -1.12 19.61 -2.61
N GLU A 152 -2.04 20.13 -3.43
CA GLU A 152 -3.33 20.64 -2.98
C GLU A 152 -4.17 19.54 -2.31
N THR A 153 -4.13 18.31 -2.82
CA THR A 153 -4.79 17.17 -2.19
C THR A 153 -4.21 16.86 -0.81
N THR A 154 -2.90 17.06 -0.63
CA THR A 154 -2.22 16.85 0.65
C THR A 154 -2.47 17.99 1.64
N ARG A 155 -2.62 19.24 1.15
CA ARG A 155 -2.89 20.40 2.01
C ARG A 155 -4.16 20.24 2.84
N GLY A 156 -5.16 19.49 2.36
CA GLY A 156 -6.39 19.23 3.09
C GLY A 156 -6.21 18.55 4.46
N TYR A 157 -5.04 17.95 4.74
CA TYR A 157 -4.72 17.37 6.06
C TYR A 157 -4.14 18.37 7.05
N TYR A 158 -3.78 19.58 6.61
CA TYR A 158 -3.18 20.63 7.44
C TYR A 158 -4.24 21.69 7.70
N ARG A 159 -4.53 21.96 8.97
CA ARG A 159 -5.58 22.93 9.35
C ARG A 159 -5.05 24.36 9.34
N ASN A 160 -3.76 24.54 9.61
CA ASN A 160 -3.13 25.85 9.72
C ASN A 160 -2.00 26.06 8.72
N SER A 161 -1.87 27.27 8.16
CA SER A 161 -0.76 27.61 7.26
C SER A 161 0.63 27.52 7.91
N GLN A 162 0.70 27.56 9.24
CA GLN A 162 1.93 27.37 10.00
C GLN A 162 2.36 25.90 10.05
N GLU A 163 1.45 24.94 9.84
CA GLU A 163 1.78 23.52 9.71
C GLU A 163 2.25 23.18 8.28
N LEU A 164 2.02 24.09 7.31
CA LEU A 164 2.55 24.00 5.95
C LEU A 164 4.02 24.42 5.93
N HIS A 165 4.90 23.57 6.44
CA HIS A 165 6.33 23.72 6.19
C HIS A 165 6.66 23.17 4.80
N GLN A 166 7.01 24.06 3.88
CA GLN A 166 7.66 23.68 2.62
C GLN A 166 9.17 23.66 2.87
N THR A 167 9.73 22.47 3.07
CA THR A 167 11.18 22.32 3.11
C THR A 167 11.70 22.55 1.70
N GLY A 168 12.19 23.76 1.41
CA GLY A 168 12.89 24.09 0.18
C GLY A 168 14.25 23.41 0.02
N GLU A 169 14.60 22.45 0.88
CA GLU A 169 15.78 21.62 0.75
C GLU A 169 15.36 20.17 0.56
N LYS A 170 15.76 19.60 -0.59
CA LYS A 170 15.61 18.20 -0.92
C LYS A 170 16.12 17.36 0.25
N VAL A 171 15.21 16.81 1.04
CA VAL A 171 15.52 15.63 1.83
C VAL A 171 16.02 14.60 0.83
N GLN A 172 17.29 14.23 0.93
CA GLN A 172 17.84 13.12 0.16
C GLN A 172 17.15 11.85 0.66
N VAL A 173 15.94 11.58 0.15
CA VAL A 173 15.42 10.23 0.10
C VAL A 173 16.43 9.46 -0.74
N ALA A 174 17.07 8.47 -0.14
CA ALA A 174 18.15 7.69 -0.72
C ALA A 174 17.81 7.38 -2.19
N ARG A 175 18.62 7.94 -3.09
CA ARG A 175 18.45 7.79 -4.54
C ARG A 175 18.30 6.30 -4.86
N ALA A 176 17.13 5.92 -5.37
CA ALA A 176 16.95 4.68 -6.09
C ALA A 176 17.95 4.70 -7.25
N VAL A 177 19.03 3.93 -7.12
CA VAL A 177 19.94 3.65 -8.22
C VAL A 177 19.11 2.88 -9.25
N GLN A 178 18.85 3.51 -10.39
CA GLN A 178 18.34 2.82 -11.57
C GLN A 178 19.37 1.76 -11.96
N GLY A 179 19.11 0.51 -11.61
CA GLY A 179 19.84 -0.64 -12.16
C GLY A 179 19.60 -0.72 -13.67
N PRO A 180 20.60 -1.09 -14.47
CA PRO A 180 20.46 -1.08 -15.92
C PRO A 180 19.43 -2.13 -16.36
N ALA A 181 18.59 -1.73 -17.32
CA ALA A 181 17.65 -2.62 -17.99
C ALA A 181 18.40 -3.81 -18.59
N ARG A 182 18.13 -5.01 -18.07
CA ARG A 182 18.68 -6.26 -18.58
C ARG A 182 17.96 -6.59 -19.88
N ALA A 183 18.64 -6.43 -21.02
CA ALA A 183 18.14 -6.85 -22.32
C ALA A 183 17.98 -8.39 -22.36
N LEU A 184 16.85 -8.85 -22.88
CA LEU A 184 16.58 -10.26 -23.16
C LEU A 184 17.48 -10.72 -24.33
N PRO A 185 18.10 -11.92 -24.28
CA PRO A 185 18.85 -12.44 -25.40
C PRO A 185 17.90 -12.91 -26.51
N SER A 186 18.13 -12.39 -27.72
CA SER A 186 17.52 -12.85 -28.95
C SER A 186 17.92 -14.30 -29.25
N CYS A 187 16.92 -15.17 -29.39
CA CYS A 187 17.09 -16.53 -29.89
C CYS A 187 17.37 -16.44 -31.40
N ASN A 188 18.61 -16.72 -31.84
CA ASN A 188 18.93 -16.88 -33.25
C ASN A 188 18.54 -18.30 -33.70
N LEU A 189 17.57 -18.35 -34.60
CA LEU A 189 17.24 -19.50 -35.42
C LEU A 189 18.18 -19.47 -36.64
N ALA A 190 19.03 -20.49 -36.81
CA ALA A 190 19.68 -20.75 -38.08
C ALA A 190 20.07 -22.24 -38.22
N ALA A 191 19.42 -22.86 -39.22
CA ALA A 191 19.73 -24.10 -39.95
C ALA A 191 19.93 -25.40 -39.18
#